data_AF-A0A1N6QMN6-F1
#
_entry.id   AF-A0A1N6QMN6-F1
#
_cell.length_a   1.000
_cell.length_b   1.000
_cell.length_c   1.000
_cell.angle_alpha   90.00
_cell.angle_beta   90.00
_cell.angle_gamma   90.00
#
_symmetry.space_group_name_H-M   'P 1'
#
loop_
_entity.id
_entity.type
_entity.pdbx_description
1 polymer ?
#
loop_
_entity_poly.entity_id
_entity_poly.type
_entity_poly.pdbx_seq_one_letter_code
_entity_poly.pdbx_strand_id
1 'polypeptide(L)'
;MKIRIKGDSIRFRLTQSEVKSLSENGQIYDSTNFGTIKFSYGVVLKRDVNQLHISFTNNSIILEMPETIGKAWFSNDIVTYDHIMKTTLGNNLYLLLEKDFTCLDNTIEDQSDNYPNPKLS
;
A
#
# COMPACT_ATOMS: atom_id res chain seq x y z
N MET A 1 -2.05 7.90 -3.31
CA MET A 1 -1.68 6.74 -2.46
C MET A 1 -0.56 7.18 -1.55
N LYS A 2 -0.47 6.70 -0.29
CA LYS A 2 0.60 7.12 0.64
C LYS A 2 1.59 5.99 0.89
N ILE A 3 2.88 6.33 0.87
CA ILE A 3 3.97 5.45 1.29
C ILE A 3 4.71 6.07 2.47
N ARG A 4 5.00 5.27 3.49
CA ARG A 4 5.85 5.65 4.63
C ARG A 4 6.97 4.63 4.80
N ILE A 5 8.19 5.13 4.99
CA ILE A 5 9.38 4.32 5.22
C ILE A 5 9.99 4.73 6.58
N LYS A 6 10.34 3.75 7.42
CA LYS A 6 11.01 3.99 8.71
C LYS A 6 11.92 2.81 9.07
N GLY A 7 13.23 2.97 8.89
CA GLY A 7 14.16 1.84 9.02
C GLY A 7 13.77 0.72 8.05
N ASP A 8 13.87 -0.53 8.49
CA ASP A 8 13.45 -1.72 7.74
C ASP A 8 11.93 -1.96 7.83
N SER A 9 11.15 -0.90 7.58
CA SER A 9 9.70 -0.98 7.47
C SER A 9 9.18 -0.09 6.35
N ILE A 10 8.32 -0.67 5.51
CA ILE A 10 7.61 0.01 4.43
C ILE A 10 6.12 -0.18 4.63
N ARG A 11 5.38 0.92 4.60
CA ARG A 11 3.94 0.95 4.78
C ARG A 11 3.24 1.69 3.65
N PHE A 12 2.24 1.05 3.06
CA PHE A 12 1.32 1.63 2.11
C PHE A 12 -0.03 1.88 2.76
N ARG A 13 -0.61 3.06 2.53
CA ARG A 13 -2.01 3.36 2.84
C ARG A 13 -2.76 3.71 1.58
N LEU A 14 -3.90 3.08 1.39
CA LEU A 14 -4.73 3.24 0.20
C LEU A 14 -6.08 3.83 0.59
N THR A 15 -6.50 4.87 -0.13
CA THR A 15 -7.84 5.44 0.00
C THR A 15 -8.91 4.44 -0.48
N GLN A 16 -10.19 4.74 -0.25
CA GLN A 16 -11.27 3.85 -0.67
C GLN A 16 -11.27 3.62 -2.18
N SER A 17 -11.13 4.68 -2.97
CA SER A 17 -11.08 4.59 -4.44
C SER A 17 -9.83 3.84 -4.93
N GLU A 18 -8.73 3.91 -4.20
CA GLU A 18 -7.48 3.18 -4.52
C GLU A 18 -7.61 1.69 -4.27
N VAL A 19 -8.19 1.27 -3.13
CA VAL A 19 -8.46 -0.15 -2.87
C VAL A 19 -9.43 -0.71 -3.90
N LYS A 20 -10.48 0.05 -4.25
CA LYS A 20 -11.40 -0.34 -5.33
C LYS A 20 -10.66 -0.55 -6.65
N SER A 21 -9.85 0.42 -7.05
CA SER A 21 -9.07 0.38 -8.29
C SER A 21 -8.08 -0.78 -8.31
N LEU A 22 -7.43 -1.08 -7.18
CA LEU A 22 -6.55 -2.24 -7.04
C LEU A 22 -7.33 -3.55 -7.20
N SER A 23 -8.47 -3.70 -6.53
CA SER A 23 -9.31 -4.89 -6.63
C SER A 23 -9.84 -5.10 -8.06
N GLU A 24 -10.28 -4.05 -8.74
CA GLU A 24 -10.83 -4.15 -10.10
C GLU A 24 -9.74 -4.35 -11.15
N ASN A 25 -8.72 -3.48 -11.16
CA ASN A 25 -7.73 -3.40 -12.24
C ASN A 25 -6.45 -4.20 -11.97
N GLY A 26 -6.26 -4.67 -10.73
CA GLY A 26 -5.11 -5.48 -10.34
C GLY A 26 -3.82 -4.68 -10.07
N GLN A 27 -3.83 -3.36 -10.24
CA GLN A 27 -2.65 -2.53 -10.01
C GLN A 27 -3.03 -1.07 -9.77
N ILE A 28 -2.24 -0.39 -8.93
CA ILE A 28 -2.27 1.06 -8.74
C ILE A 28 -0.83 1.57 -8.60
N TYR A 29 -0.61 2.82 -9.03
CA TYR A 29 0.70 3.47 -8.99
C TYR A 29 0.55 4.94 -8.62
N ASP A 30 1.60 5.49 -8.05
CA ASP A 30 1.75 6.91 -7.76
C ASP A 30 3.24 7.30 -7.87
N SER A 31 3.55 8.60 -7.87
CA SER A 31 4.92 9.04 -8.02
C SER A 31 5.19 10.43 -7.43
N THR A 32 6.44 10.63 -7.00
CA THR A 32 6.97 11.93 -6.59
C THR A 32 8.02 12.39 -7.59
N ASN A 33 7.82 13.58 -8.14
CA ASN A 33 8.76 14.20 -9.06
C ASN A 33 9.81 15.01 -8.27
N PHE A 34 11.09 14.64 -8.41
CA PHE A 34 12.24 15.34 -7.81
C PHE A 34 13.00 16.21 -8.83
N GLY A 35 12.37 16.56 -9.95
CA GLY A 35 12.96 17.34 -11.04
C GLY A 35 13.62 16.45 -12.08
N THR A 36 14.84 15.97 -11.80
CA THR A 36 15.62 15.13 -12.74
C THR A 36 15.27 13.65 -12.65
N ILE A 37 14.71 13.23 -11.51
CA ILE A 37 14.38 11.83 -11.23
C ILE A 37 12.93 11.77 -10.75
N LYS A 38 12.21 10.76 -11.22
CA LYS A 38 10.88 10.40 -10.70
C LYS A 38 11.01 9.19 -9.80
N PHE A 39 10.58 9.32 -8.56
CA PHE A 39 10.38 8.18 -7.67
C PHE A 39 8.96 7.65 -7.87
N SER A 40 8.80 6.37 -8.16
CA SER A 40 7.48 5.76 -8.33
C SER A 40 7.23 4.73 -7.23
N TYR A 41 5.97 4.47 -6.93
CA TYR A 41 5.60 3.41 -6.03
C TYR A 41 4.24 2.84 -6.43
N GLY A 42 4.00 1.57 -6.14
CA GLY A 42 2.81 0.88 -6.62
C GLY A 42 2.46 -0.35 -5.79
N VAL A 43 1.21 -0.75 -5.90
CA VAL A 43 0.71 -2.03 -5.40
C VAL A 43 0.16 -2.82 -6.59
N VAL A 44 0.57 -4.07 -6.73
CA VAL A 44 0.14 -4.95 -7.81
C VAL A 44 -0.34 -6.28 -7.28
N LEU A 45 -1.37 -6.83 -7.90
CA LEU A 45 -1.86 -8.17 -7.65
C LEU A 45 -1.06 -9.18 -8.46
N LYS A 46 -0.61 -10.26 -7.82
CA LYS A 46 0.20 -11.32 -8.43
C LYS A 46 -0.39 -12.69 -8.11
N ARG A 47 -0.44 -13.57 -9.11
CA ARG A 47 -0.93 -14.95 -8.96
C ARG A 47 0.05 -15.86 -8.22
N ASP A 48 1.34 -15.63 -8.43
CA ASP A 48 2.41 -16.54 -7.99
C ASP A 48 3.01 -16.14 -6.64
N VAL A 49 2.32 -15.30 -5.87
CA VAL A 49 2.75 -14.90 -4.51
C VAL A 49 1.67 -15.28 -3.50
N ASN A 50 2.10 -15.80 -2.35
CA ASN A 50 1.19 -16.22 -1.27
C ASN A 50 1.18 -15.25 -0.07
N GLN A 51 2.15 -14.34 -0.02
CA GLN A 51 2.31 -13.32 1.02
C GLN A 51 2.72 -12.00 0.35
N LEU A 52 2.68 -10.89 1.11
CA LEU A 52 3.18 -9.63 0.59
C LEU A 52 4.67 -9.77 0.27
N HIS A 53 5.06 -9.27 -0.90
CA HIS A 53 6.45 -9.22 -1.33
C HIS A 53 6.75 -7.81 -1.84
N ILE A 54 8.02 -7.41 -1.89
CA ILE A 54 8.38 -6.08 -2.37
C ILE A 54 9.64 -6.12 -3.22
N SER A 55 9.65 -5.30 -4.27
CA SER A 55 10.82 -5.10 -5.11
C SER A 55 11.16 -3.62 -5.24
N PHE A 56 12.44 -3.33 -5.41
CA PHE A 56 12.93 -2.00 -5.73
C PHE A 56 13.80 -2.04 -6.98
N THR A 57 13.28 -1.51 -8.08
CA THR A 57 13.97 -1.45 -9.38
C THR A 57 13.60 -0.15 -10.09
N ASN A 58 14.52 0.43 -10.88
CA ASN A 58 14.24 1.64 -11.68
C ASN A 58 13.54 2.77 -10.91
N ASN A 59 14.08 3.13 -9.74
CA ASN A 59 13.51 4.16 -8.85
C ASN A 59 12.05 3.91 -8.46
N SER A 60 11.63 2.64 -8.44
CA SER A 60 10.25 2.23 -8.19
C SER A 60 10.16 1.19 -7.10
N ILE A 61 9.34 1.45 -6.06
CA ILE A 61 8.99 0.45 -5.04
C ILE A 61 7.65 -0.20 -5.42
N ILE A 62 7.66 -1.49 -5.71
CA ILE A 62 6.45 -2.24 -6.05
C ILE A 62 6.14 -3.25 -4.96
N LEU A 63 5.03 -3.05 -4.26
CA LEU A 63 4.46 -4.03 -3.34
C LEU A 63 3.59 -5.02 -4.12
N GLU A 64 3.85 -6.30 -3.94
CA GLU A 64 3.11 -7.39 -4.57
C GLU A 64 2.18 -8.02 -3.52
N MET A 65 0.90 -8.14 -3.86
CA MET A 65 -0.14 -8.75 -3.03
C MET A 65 -0.70 -9.99 -3.75
N PRO A 66 -1.00 -11.10 -3.05
CA PRO A 66 -1.66 -12.23 -3.67
C PRO A 66 -2.99 -11.82 -4.31
N GLU A 67 -3.19 -12.17 -5.59
CA GLU A 67 -4.39 -11.79 -6.35
C GLU A 67 -5.67 -12.30 -5.67
N THR A 68 -5.62 -13.48 -5.07
CA THR A 68 -6.74 -14.14 -4.38
C THR A 68 -7.32 -13.29 -3.26
N ILE A 69 -6.49 -12.58 -2.48
CA ILE A 69 -6.96 -11.68 -1.42
C ILE A 69 -7.19 -10.26 -1.93
N GLY A 70 -6.37 -9.78 -2.87
CA GLY A 70 -6.47 -8.41 -3.38
C GLY A 70 -7.76 -8.14 -4.16
N LYS A 71 -8.27 -9.15 -4.89
CA LYS A 71 -9.55 -9.05 -5.62
C LYS A 71 -10.76 -8.87 -4.71
N ALA A 72 -10.72 -9.41 -3.49
CA ALA A 72 -11.81 -9.35 -2.52
C ALA A 72 -11.66 -8.23 -1.48
N TRP A 73 -10.53 -7.51 -1.46
CA TRP A 73 -10.19 -6.59 -0.37
C TRP A 73 -11.10 -5.37 -0.27
N PHE A 74 -11.56 -4.84 -1.40
CA PHE A 74 -12.53 -3.75 -1.43
C PHE A 74 -13.86 -4.12 -0.76
N SER A 75 -14.31 -5.37 -0.93
CA SER A 75 -15.61 -5.87 -0.47
C SER A 75 -15.64 -6.44 0.94
N ASN A 76 -14.50 -6.48 1.64
CA ASN A 76 -14.41 -7.08 2.98
C ASN A 76 -13.97 -6.06 4.04
N ASP A 77 -14.08 -6.45 5.30
CA ASP A 77 -13.74 -5.60 6.45
C ASP A 77 -12.27 -5.71 6.88
N ILE A 78 -11.43 -6.42 6.11
CA ILE A 78 -10.01 -6.54 6.43
C ILE A 78 -9.36 -5.18 6.22
N VAL A 79 -8.79 -4.64 7.30
CA VAL A 79 -8.15 -3.32 7.32
C VAL A 79 -6.69 -3.39 6.86
N THR A 80 -6.01 -4.48 7.21
CA THR A 80 -4.55 -4.56 7.15
C THR A 80 -4.09 -5.92 6.64
N TYR A 81 -3.03 -5.90 5.84
CA TYR A 81 -2.20 -7.05 5.52
C TYR A 81 -0.75 -6.72 5.82
N ASP A 82 -0.01 -7.67 6.39
CA ASP A 82 1.40 -7.49 6.71
C ASP A 82 2.23 -8.75 6.42
N HIS A 83 3.53 -8.55 6.27
CA HIS A 83 4.48 -9.65 6.13
C HIS A 83 5.89 -9.21 6.55
N ILE A 84 6.68 -10.14 7.12
CA ILE A 84 8.11 -9.95 7.33
C ILE A 84 8.86 -10.75 6.28
N MET A 85 9.49 -10.05 5.35
CA MET A 85 10.33 -10.64 4.31
C MET A 85 11.79 -10.66 4.77
N LYS A 86 12.51 -11.75 4.52
CA LYS A 86 13.98 -11.76 4.65
C LYS A 86 14.63 -11.22 3.38
N THR A 87 15.54 -10.27 3.50
CA THR A 87 16.33 -9.78 2.38
C THR A 87 17.44 -10.77 2.01
N THR A 88 18.09 -10.55 0.86
CA THR A 88 19.28 -11.29 0.46
C THR A 88 20.48 -11.10 1.41
N LEU A 89 20.48 -10.05 2.22
CA LEU A 89 21.49 -9.76 3.23
C LEU A 89 21.13 -10.36 4.61
N GLY A 90 19.98 -11.02 4.73
CA GLY A 90 19.56 -11.73 5.94
C GLY A 90 18.84 -10.87 6.98
N ASN A 91 18.66 -9.56 6.75
CA ASN A 91 17.83 -8.72 7.62
C ASN A 91 16.32 -8.89 7.31
N ASN A 92 15.49 -8.54 8.29
CA ASN A 92 14.05 -8.59 8.20
C ASN A 92 13.51 -7.24 7.72
N LEU A 93 12.72 -7.23 6.65
CA LEU A 93 11.97 -6.08 6.17
C LEU A 93 10.48 -6.26 6.47
N TYR A 94 9.91 -5.35 7.26
CA TYR A 94 8.49 -5.37 7.60
C TYR A 94 7.66 -4.62 6.55
N LEU A 95 6.68 -5.31 5.96
CA LEU A 95 5.76 -4.79 4.95
C LEU A 95 4.38 -4.64 5.56
N LEU A 96 3.74 -3.50 5.33
CA LEU A 96 2.40 -3.20 5.83
C LEU A 96 1.56 -2.53 4.74
N LEU A 97 0.37 -3.07 4.49
CA LEU A 97 -0.61 -2.54 3.55
C LEU A 97 -1.93 -2.32 4.30
N GLU A 98 -2.41 -1.09 4.34
CA GLU A 98 -3.62 -0.75 5.10
C GLU A 98 -4.58 0.17 4.34
N LYS A 99 -5.86 0.08 4.67
CA LYS A 99 -6.88 1.07 4.29
C LYS A 99 -6.57 2.41 4.98
N ASP A 100 -6.61 3.52 4.25
CA ASP A 100 -6.36 4.86 4.81
C ASP A 100 -7.66 5.40 5.44
N PHE A 101 -7.70 5.49 6.75
CA PHE A 101 -8.85 6.01 7.49
C PHE A 101 -8.77 7.53 7.65
N THR A 102 -9.92 8.19 7.78
CA THR A 102 -9.98 9.61 8.13
C THR A 102 -9.30 9.82 9.47
N CYS A 103 -8.45 10.83 9.53
CA CYS A 103 -7.83 11.25 10.79
C CYS A 103 -8.83 12.10 11.59
N LEU A 104 -8.63 12.14 12.91
CA LEU A 104 -9.47 12.94 13.82
C LEU A 104 -9.03 14.41 13.87
N ASP A 105 -7.80 14.70 13.44
CA ASP A 105 -7.20 16.03 13.50
C ASP A 105 -7.35 16.78 12.18
N ASN A 106 -7.38 18.11 12.26
CA ASN A 106 -7.34 18.98 11.08
C ASN A 106 -5.98 18.85 10.38
N THR A 107 -5.95 18.15 9.24
CA THR A 107 -4.81 18.11 8.34
C THR A 107 -5.01 19.03 7.15
N ILE A 108 -3.92 19.47 6.53
CA ILE A 108 -3.95 20.21 5.26
C ILE A 108 -4.30 19.27 4.08
N GLU A 109 -4.14 17.94 4.28
CA GLU A 109 -4.51 16.93 3.29
C GLU A 109 -6.04 16.78 3.17
N ASP A 110 -6.52 16.63 1.93
CA ASP A 110 -7.90 16.18 1.64
C ASP A 110 -8.07 14.71 2.07
N GLN A 111 -9.12 14.45 2.84
CA GLN A 111 -9.45 13.13 3.38
C GLN A 111 -10.85 12.66 2.97
N SER A 112 -11.49 13.32 1.99
CA SER A 112 -12.85 13.00 1.55
C SER A 112 -13.00 11.58 0.99
N ASP A 113 -11.92 10.97 0.50
CA ASP A 113 -11.88 9.61 -0.06
C ASP A 113 -11.28 8.56 0.93
N ASN A 114 -11.05 8.94 2.18
CA ASN A 114 -10.56 8.01 3.20
C ASN A 114 -11.70 7.16 3.80
N TYR A 115 -11.36 5.99 4.34
CA TYR A 115 -12.31 5.16 5.07
C TYR A 115 -12.79 5.85 6.36
N PRO A 116 -14.08 5.75 6.74
CA PRO A 116 -14.59 6.40 7.94
C PRO A 116 -13.92 5.83 9.19
N ASN A 117 -13.39 6.71 10.05
CA ASN A 117 -12.73 6.29 11.28
C ASN A 117 -13.71 5.60 12.24
N PRO A 118 -13.46 4.34 12.67
CA PRO A 118 -14.34 3.62 13.58
C PRO A 118 -14.42 4.23 14.98
N LYS A 119 -13.58 5.21 15.31
CA LYS A 119 -13.65 5.96 16.59
C LYS A 119 -14.60 7.17 16.54
N LEU A 120 -15.18 7.50 15.38
CA LEU A 120 -16.15 8.59 15.22
C LEU A 120 -17.62 8.15 15.35
N SER A 121 -17.86 6.84 15.55
CA SER A 121 -19.18 6.23 15.72
C SER A 121 -19.44 5.78 17.15
#